data_AF-A0A158S8L4-F1
#
_entry.id   AF-A0A158S8L4-F1
#
_cell.length_a   1.000
_cell.length_b   1.000
_cell.length_c   1.000
_cell.angle_alpha   90.00
_cell.angle_beta   90.00
_cell.angle_gamma   90.00
#
_symmetry.space_group_name_H-M   'P 1'
#
loop_
_entity.id
_entity.type
_entity.pdbx_description
1 polymer ?
#
loop_
_entity_poly.entity_id
_entity_poly.type
_entity_poly.pdbx_seq_one_letter_code
_entity_poly.pdbx_strand_id
1 'polypeptide(L)'
;MTEKPASPVCYADEASDAYMGYAQRYEILDVLNGLLEVERACSRIALASSQLQETAGYHRLMVGIHDHAAQWCGLLGRHIQSLGGYPSQKTDTFFKETMALSEPLERLTFFNLEQTQMVRRLEHLLPRIRDDVLHGDLKALTDEKRADIEWSNEYLHEARKNAPFAM
;
A
#
# COMPACT_ATOMS: atom_id res chain seq x y z
N MET A 1 -10.11 -55.24 -33.24
CA MET A 1 -9.25 -54.04 -33.24
C MET A 1 -9.73 -53.18 -32.09
N THR A 2 -8.99 -53.18 -30.99
CA THR A 2 -9.40 -52.51 -29.73
C THR A 2 -8.78 -51.12 -29.72
N GLU A 3 -9.61 -50.10 -29.90
CA GLU A 3 -9.19 -48.70 -29.88
C GLU A 3 -8.99 -48.26 -28.42
N LYS A 4 -7.74 -48.01 -28.03
CA LYS A 4 -7.39 -47.41 -26.74
C LYS A 4 -7.96 -45.99 -26.72
N PRO A 5 -8.73 -45.57 -25.69
CA PRO A 5 -9.02 -44.15 -25.53
C PRO A 5 -7.70 -43.44 -25.18
N ALA A 6 -7.19 -42.64 -26.11
CA ALA A 6 -6.12 -41.70 -25.83
C ALA A 6 -6.73 -40.57 -24.99
N SER A 7 -6.40 -40.53 -23.69
CA SER A 7 -6.68 -39.36 -22.86
C SER A 7 -5.97 -38.15 -23.49
N PRO A 8 -6.63 -36.99 -23.60
CA PRO A 8 -6.00 -35.79 -24.14
C PRO A 8 -4.76 -35.43 -23.31
N VAL A 9 -3.72 -34.94 -23.99
CA VAL A 9 -2.55 -34.35 -23.33
C VAL A 9 -3.07 -33.17 -22.49
N CYS A 10 -2.94 -33.25 -21.17
CA CYS A 10 -3.19 -32.12 -20.30
C CYS A 10 -2.11 -31.06 -20.55
N TYR A 11 -2.46 -30.01 -21.30
CA TYR A 11 -1.70 -28.77 -21.37
C TYR A 11 -1.82 -27.99 -20.04
N ALA A 12 -1.47 -28.62 -18.92
CA ALA A 12 -1.52 -27.99 -17.60
C ALA A 12 -0.54 -26.81 -17.49
N ASP A 13 0.54 -26.82 -18.30
CA ASP A 13 1.51 -25.72 -18.39
C ASP A 13 1.06 -24.57 -19.32
N GLU A 14 0.00 -24.74 -20.11
CA GLU A 14 -0.55 -23.67 -20.98
C GLU A 14 -1.88 -23.11 -20.48
N ALA A 15 -2.38 -23.61 -19.34
CA ALA A 15 -3.50 -22.99 -18.67
C ALA A 15 -3.07 -21.59 -18.23
N SER A 16 -3.58 -20.56 -18.91
CA SER A 16 -3.26 -19.17 -18.59
C SER A 16 -3.50 -18.92 -17.10
N ASP A 17 -2.69 -18.07 -16.48
CA ASP A 17 -2.84 -17.75 -15.04
C ASP A 17 -4.29 -17.32 -14.70
N ALA A 18 -5.03 -16.78 -15.66
CA ALA A 18 -6.43 -16.39 -15.53
C ALA A 18 -7.38 -17.60 -15.41
N TYR A 19 -7.09 -18.69 -16.13
CA TYR A 19 -7.81 -19.95 -16.03
C TYR A 19 -7.65 -20.59 -14.64
N MET A 20 -6.51 -20.35 -13.98
CA MET A 20 -6.19 -20.84 -12.63
C MET A 20 -6.60 -19.87 -11.50
N GLY A 21 -7.24 -18.74 -11.82
CA GLY A 21 -7.71 -17.75 -10.85
C GLY A 21 -6.64 -16.77 -10.35
N TYR A 22 -5.41 -16.85 -10.86
CA TYR A 22 -4.31 -15.94 -10.51
C TYR A 22 -4.42 -14.60 -11.25
N ALA A 23 -3.89 -13.56 -10.61
CA ALA A 23 -3.84 -12.21 -11.17
C ALA A 23 -2.90 -12.19 -12.37
N GLN A 24 -3.34 -11.50 -13.43
CA GLN A 24 -2.50 -11.35 -14.62
C GLN A 24 -1.36 -10.38 -14.37
N ARG A 25 -0.26 -10.53 -15.11
CA ARG A 25 0.88 -9.60 -15.01
C ARG A 25 0.48 -8.12 -15.12
N TYR A 26 -0.40 -7.77 -16.07
CA TYR A 26 -0.83 -6.38 -16.24
C TYR A 26 -1.66 -5.87 -15.05
N GLU A 27 -2.47 -6.75 -14.46
CA GLU A 27 -3.29 -6.46 -13.28
C GLU A 27 -2.39 -6.23 -12.05
N ILE A 28 -1.39 -7.11 -11.87
CA ILE A 28 -0.38 -6.95 -10.81
C ILE A 28 0.36 -5.62 -11.01
N LEU A 29 0.81 -5.31 -12.23
CA LEU A 29 1.51 -4.06 -12.52
C LEU A 29 0.66 -2.81 -12.29
N ASP A 30 -0.63 -2.85 -12.60
CA ASP A 30 -1.55 -1.74 -12.34
C ASP A 30 -1.69 -1.49 -10.83
N VAL A 31 -1.92 -2.56 -10.06
CA VAL A 31 -2.03 -2.46 -8.59
C VAL A 31 -0.71 -2.01 -7.97
N LEU A 32 0.43 -2.57 -8.37
CA LEU A 32 1.75 -2.17 -7.87
C LEU A 32 2.08 -0.70 -8.17
N ASN A 33 1.71 -0.20 -9.34
CA ASN A 33 1.90 1.21 -9.66
C ASN A 33 0.98 2.10 -8.81
N GLY A 34 -0.29 1.73 -8.64
CA GLY A 34 -1.21 2.45 -7.75
C GLY A 34 -0.70 2.48 -6.30
N LEU A 35 -0.15 1.36 -5.81
CA LEU A 35 0.51 1.27 -4.50
C LEU A 35 1.70 2.22 -4.39
N LEU A 36 2.57 2.19 -5.40
CA LEU A 36 3.77 3.03 -5.42
C LEU A 36 3.43 4.52 -5.45
N GLU A 37 2.40 4.92 -6.20
CA GLU A 37 1.92 6.31 -6.22
C GLU A 37 1.45 6.76 -4.84
N VAL A 38 0.74 5.89 -4.11
CA VAL A 38 0.28 6.16 -2.75
C VAL A 38 1.42 6.18 -1.75
N GLU A 39 2.37 5.25 -1.78
CA GLU A 39 3.53 5.29 -0.87
C GLU A 39 4.38 6.55 -1.07
N ARG A 40 4.54 7.01 -2.32
CA ARG A 40 5.23 8.30 -2.57
C ARG A 40 4.47 9.47 -1.99
N ALA A 41 3.14 9.45 -2.08
CA ALA A 41 2.32 10.47 -1.47
C ALA A 41 2.46 10.41 0.06
N CYS A 42 2.43 9.22 0.65
CA CYS A 42 2.65 9.02 2.08
C CYS A 42 3.97 9.62 2.55
N SER A 43 5.07 9.29 1.87
CA SER A 43 6.39 9.82 2.19
C SER A 43 6.40 11.36 2.13
N ARG A 44 5.84 11.97 1.08
CA ARG A 44 5.79 13.43 0.94
C ARG A 44 4.89 14.12 1.97
N ILE A 45 3.71 13.55 2.25
CA ILE A 45 2.77 14.07 3.26
C ILE A 45 3.41 14.01 4.65
N ALA A 46 4.02 12.87 4.98
CA ALA A 46 4.66 12.63 6.27
C ALA A 46 5.84 13.60 6.47
N LEU A 47 6.71 13.75 5.46
CA LEU A 47 7.80 14.73 5.51
C LEU A 47 7.27 16.17 5.71
N ALA A 48 6.30 16.60 4.91
CA ALA A 48 5.72 17.93 5.02
C ALA A 48 5.05 18.16 6.38
N SER A 49 4.36 17.15 6.92
CA SER A 49 3.67 17.24 8.21
C SER A 49 4.65 17.20 9.39
N SER A 50 5.79 16.51 9.25
CA SER A 50 6.85 16.48 10.28
C SER A 50 7.51 17.85 10.51
N GLN A 51 7.43 18.75 9.52
CA GLN A 51 8.00 20.10 9.57
C GLN A 51 7.09 21.13 10.24
N LEU A 52 5.84 20.77 10.56
CA LEU A 52 4.93 21.64 11.29
C LEU A 52 5.37 21.76 12.75
N GLN A 53 5.17 22.94 13.35
CA GLN A 53 5.42 23.19 14.78
C GLN A 53 4.32 22.54 15.64
N GLU A 54 4.37 21.22 15.73
CA GLU A 54 3.48 20.38 16.52
C GLU A 54 4.19 19.77 17.73
N THR A 55 3.49 18.88 18.44
CA THR A 55 4.07 18.13 19.56
C THR A 55 5.24 17.24 19.09
N ALA A 56 6.21 16.99 19.97
CA ALA A 56 7.30 16.05 19.70
C ALA A 56 6.80 14.63 19.34
N GLY A 57 5.62 14.24 19.84
CA GLY A 57 4.96 12.99 19.49
C GLY A 57 4.51 12.94 18.03
N TYR A 58 3.89 14.01 17.53
CA TYR A 58 3.46 14.10 16.13
C TYR A 58 4.65 14.05 15.17
N HIS A 59 5.71 14.80 15.48
CA HIS A 59 6.93 14.81 14.67
C HIS A 59 7.52 13.40 14.56
N ARG A 60 7.65 12.68 15.69
CA ARG A 60 8.17 11.31 15.71
C ARG A 60 7.31 10.35 14.89
N LEU A 61 5.98 10.47 15.01
CA LEU A 61 5.03 9.70 14.22
C LEU A 61 5.25 9.91 12.72
N MET A 62 5.29 11.16 12.27
CA MET A 62 5.44 11.49 10.87
C MET A 62 6.81 11.07 10.30
N VAL A 63 7.89 11.17 11.07
CA VAL A 63 9.21 10.68 10.63
C VAL A 63 9.21 9.15 10.45
N GLY A 64 8.62 8.40 11.38
CA GLY A 64 8.51 6.94 11.24
C GLY A 64 7.71 6.53 10.00
N ILE A 65 6.55 7.14 9.79
CA ILE A 65 5.72 6.90 8.60
C ILE A 65 6.47 7.25 7.30
N HIS A 66 7.24 8.34 7.29
CA HIS A 66 8.06 8.71 6.15
C HIS A 66 9.08 7.61 5.79
N ASP A 67 9.79 7.09 6.79
CA ASP A 67 10.85 6.11 6.57
C ASP A 67 10.28 4.77 6.07
N HIS A 68 9.18 4.29 6.67
CA HIS A 68 8.47 3.10 6.18
C HIS A 68 7.98 3.30 4.74
N ALA A 69 7.34 4.44 4.44
CA ALA A 69 6.86 4.72 3.09
C ALA A 69 7.98 4.79 2.05
N ALA A 70 9.13 5.38 2.40
CA ALA A 70 10.29 5.45 1.51
C ALA A 70 10.90 4.05 1.25
N GLN A 71 10.98 3.21 2.27
CA GLN A 71 11.40 1.81 2.13
C GLN A 71 10.49 1.06 1.15
N TRP A 72 9.17 1.16 1.31
CA TRP A 72 8.21 0.49 0.44
C TRP A 72 8.19 1.04 -0.98
N CYS A 73 8.39 2.35 -1.18
CA CYS A 73 8.60 2.90 -2.52
C CYS A 73 9.75 2.20 -3.26
N GLY A 74 10.88 2.02 -2.56
CA GLY A 74 12.05 1.34 -3.12
C GLY A 74 11.76 -0.12 -3.46
N LEU A 75 11.05 -0.84 -2.60
CA LEU A 75 10.70 -2.24 -2.80
C LEU A 75 9.70 -2.43 -3.95
N LEU A 76 8.62 -1.65 -3.98
CA LEU A 76 7.60 -1.70 -5.04
C LEU A 76 8.20 -1.35 -6.41
N GLY A 77 9.09 -0.35 -6.47
CA GLY A 77 9.80 0.01 -7.68
C GLY A 77 10.62 -1.16 -8.26
N ARG A 78 11.29 -1.94 -7.40
CA ARG A 78 12.04 -3.13 -7.83
C ARG A 78 11.12 -4.23 -8.37
N HIS A 79 9.98 -4.50 -7.73
CA HIS A 79 9.02 -5.50 -8.20
C HIS A 79 8.36 -5.10 -9.52
N ILE A 80 8.03 -3.82 -9.70
CA ILE A 80 7.51 -3.33 -10.98
C ILE A 80 8.54 -3.55 -12.09
N GLN A 81 9.82 -3.26 -11.83
CA GLN A 81 10.89 -3.47 -12.79
C GLN A 81 11.15 -4.96 -13.08
N SER A 82 11.16 -5.82 -12.07
CA SER A 82 11.37 -7.27 -12.24
C SER A 82 10.26 -7.92 -13.06
N LEU A 83 9.02 -7.43 -12.91
CA LEU A 83 7.89 -7.80 -13.74
C LEU A 83 7.96 -7.17 -15.14
N GLY A 84 8.93 -6.31 -15.47
CA GLY A 84 9.08 -5.65 -16.77
C GLY A 84 8.13 -4.47 -16.99
N GLY A 85 7.59 -3.90 -15.92
CA GLY A 85 6.84 -2.65 -15.93
C GLY A 85 7.74 -1.44 -15.70
N TYR A 86 7.14 -0.25 -15.79
CA TYR A 86 7.80 1.03 -15.49
C TYR A 86 7.22 1.59 -14.20
N PRO A 87 8.04 1.82 -13.16
CA PRO A 87 7.58 2.47 -11.94
C PRO A 87 7.00 3.85 -12.27
N SER A 88 5.73 4.05 -11.96
CA SER A 88 5.05 5.34 -12.07
C SER A 88 5.84 6.41 -11.30
N GLN A 89 5.62 7.69 -11.56
CA GLN A 89 6.17 8.82 -10.80
C GLN A 89 5.07 9.74 -10.25
N LYS A 90 3.80 9.36 -10.42
CA LYS A 90 2.68 10.21 -9.99
C LYS A 90 2.58 10.24 -8.47
N THR A 91 2.05 11.34 -7.94
CA THR A 91 1.83 11.52 -6.49
C THR A 91 0.65 12.43 -6.17
N ASP A 92 -0.12 12.85 -7.17
CA ASP A 92 -0.70 14.19 -7.10
C ASP A 92 -2.04 14.29 -6.37
N THR A 93 -2.99 13.38 -6.58
CA THR A 93 -4.36 13.54 -6.05
C THR A 93 -4.39 13.40 -4.53
N PHE A 94 -3.94 12.25 -4.01
CA PHE A 94 -3.94 11.98 -2.57
C PHE A 94 -3.09 13.00 -1.78
N PHE A 95 -1.92 13.39 -2.33
CA PHE A 95 -1.10 14.44 -1.72
C PHE A 95 -1.84 15.78 -1.66
N LYS A 96 -2.45 16.23 -2.75
CA LYS A 96 -3.16 17.52 -2.81
C LYS A 96 -4.35 17.55 -1.86
N GLU A 97 -5.17 16.50 -1.85
CA GLU A 97 -6.34 16.39 -1.00
C GLU A 97 -5.97 16.39 0.48
N THR A 98 -4.94 15.61 0.85
CA THR A 98 -4.46 15.55 2.24
C THR A 98 -3.87 16.88 2.70
N MET A 99 -3.02 17.50 1.87
CA MET A 99 -2.36 18.77 2.22
C MET A 99 -3.29 19.98 2.17
N ALA A 100 -4.47 19.86 1.57
CA ALA A 100 -5.52 20.88 1.64
C ALA A 100 -6.15 20.99 3.04
N LEU A 101 -5.99 19.97 3.90
CA LEU A 101 -6.45 19.99 5.28
C LEU A 101 -5.45 20.75 6.15
N SER A 102 -5.87 21.90 6.68
CA SER A 102 -5.05 22.75 7.53
C SER A 102 -4.79 22.12 8.90
N GLU A 103 -5.81 21.49 9.49
CA GLU A 103 -5.73 20.91 10.83
C GLU A 103 -4.95 19.57 10.82
N PRO A 104 -3.84 19.45 11.59
CA PRO A 104 -2.97 18.27 11.55
C PRO A 104 -3.65 16.96 11.95
N LEU A 105 -4.59 16.99 12.90
CA LEU A 105 -5.32 15.80 13.33
C LEU A 105 -6.40 15.38 12.32
N GLU A 106 -7.04 16.34 11.64
CA GLU A 106 -7.94 16.04 10.53
C GLU A 106 -7.17 15.44 9.36
N ARG A 107 -6.02 16.03 9.04
CA ARG A 107 -5.08 15.50 8.03
C ARG A 107 -4.69 14.06 8.32
N LEU A 108 -4.29 13.76 9.56
CA LEU A 108 -3.92 12.41 9.97
C LEU A 108 -5.12 11.44 9.93
N THR A 109 -6.32 11.90 10.25
CA THR A 109 -7.54 11.08 10.14
C THR A 109 -7.84 10.70 8.68
N PHE A 110 -7.78 11.67 7.77
CA PHE A 110 -7.97 11.43 6.33
C PHE A 110 -6.88 10.51 5.77
N PHE A 111 -5.62 10.75 6.17
CA PHE A 111 -4.49 9.91 5.81
C PHE A 111 -4.71 8.44 6.19
N ASN A 112 -5.15 8.16 7.42
CA ASN A 112 -5.43 6.79 7.88
C ASN A 112 -6.58 6.12 7.10
N LEU A 113 -7.59 6.90 6.69
CA LEU A 113 -8.70 6.39 5.89
C LEU A 113 -8.23 5.90 4.52
N GLU A 114 -7.42 6.69 3.83
CA GLU A 114 -6.86 6.33 2.52
C GLU A 114 -5.93 5.12 2.62
N GLN A 115 -5.09 5.05 3.65
CA GLN A 115 -4.26 3.85 3.88
C GLN A 115 -5.10 2.60 4.18
N THR A 116 -6.20 2.74 4.91
CA THR A 116 -7.12 1.61 5.18
C THR A 116 -7.73 1.08 3.88
N GLN A 117 -8.11 1.96 2.96
CA GLN A 117 -8.58 1.54 1.64
C GLN A 117 -7.49 0.78 0.86
N MET A 118 -6.23 1.20 0.99
CA MET A 118 -5.11 0.51 0.35
C MET A 118 -4.91 -0.90 0.89
N VAL A 119 -4.91 -1.07 2.22
CA VAL A 119 -4.81 -2.38 2.88
C VAL A 119 -5.88 -3.33 2.35
N ARG A 120 -7.13 -2.86 2.20
CA ARG A 120 -8.23 -3.67 1.64
C ARG A 120 -7.98 -4.10 0.20
N ARG A 121 -7.38 -3.24 -0.64
CA ARG A 121 -7.02 -3.60 -2.03
C ARG A 121 -5.94 -4.68 -2.06
N LEU A 122 -4.94 -4.58 -1.19
CA LEU A 122 -3.87 -5.59 -1.04
C LEU A 122 -4.43 -6.94 -0.58
N GLU A 123 -5.31 -6.95 0.43
CA GLU A 123 -5.96 -8.16 0.93
C GLU A 123 -6.75 -8.90 -0.16
N HIS A 124 -7.33 -8.17 -1.13
CA HIS A 124 -8.01 -8.77 -2.27
C HIS A 124 -7.04 -9.34 -3.33
N LEU A 125 -5.90 -8.67 -3.55
CA LEU A 125 -4.92 -9.10 -4.55
C LEU A 125 -4.08 -10.29 -4.06
N LEU A 126 -3.64 -10.27 -2.80
CA LEU A 126 -2.69 -11.24 -2.23
C LEU A 126 -3.03 -12.71 -2.54
N PRO A 127 -4.26 -13.21 -2.36
CA PRO A 127 -4.59 -14.61 -2.65
C PRO A 127 -4.42 -15.02 -4.12
N ARG A 128 -4.32 -14.04 -5.03
CA ARG A 128 -4.22 -14.23 -6.48
C ARG A 128 -2.78 -14.07 -6.98
N ILE A 129 -1.81 -13.82 -6.10
CA ILE A 129 -0.40 -13.72 -6.45
C ILE A 129 0.25 -15.10 -6.37
N ARG A 130 0.79 -15.57 -7.50
CA ARG A 130 1.49 -16.85 -7.61
C ARG A 130 2.97 -16.80 -7.21
N ASP A 131 3.60 -15.64 -7.37
CA ASP A 131 5.01 -15.43 -7.02
C ASP A 131 5.15 -15.32 -5.50
N ASP A 132 5.81 -16.31 -4.88
CA ASP A 132 5.97 -16.40 -3.43
C ASP A 132 6.77 -15.22 -2.84
N VAL A 133 7.75 -14.69 -3.58
CA VAL A 133 8.58 -13.56 -3.13
C VAL A 133 7.74 -12.28 -3.14
N LEU A 134 7.05 -12.02 -4.26
CA LEU A 134 6.15 -10.87 -4.37
C LEU A 134 5.02 -10.96 -3.34
N HIS A 135 4.44 -12.14 -3.16
CA HIS A 135 3.40 -12.37 -2.15
C HIS A 135 3.92 -12.09 -0.73
N GLY A 136 5.09 -12.63 -0.39
CA GLY A 136 5.72 -12.42 0.93
C GLY A 136 5.99 -10.95 1.22
N ASP A 137 6.55 -10.22 0.26
CA ASP A 137 6.85 -8.80 0.40
C ASP A 137 5.59 -7.93 0.51
N LEU A 138 4.56 -8.21 -0.31
CA LEU A 138 3.30 -7.47 -0.24
C LEU A 138 2.53 -7.77 1.05
N LYS A 139 2.65 -9.00 1.58
CA LYS A 139 2.11 -9.33 2.88
C LYS A 139 2.82 -8.53 3.98
N ALA A 140 4.15 -8.46 3.95
CA ALA A 140 4.92 -7.66 4.90
C ALA A 140 4.55 -6.17 4.84
N LEU A 141 4.38 -5.61 3.63
CA LEU A 141 3.89 -4.25 3.43
C LEU A 141 2.52 -4.06 4.09
N THR A 142 1.60 -4.99 3.84
CA THR A 142 0.24 -4.94 4.39
C THR A 142 0.25 -4.96 5.92
N ASP A 143 1.07 -5.82 6.52
CA ASP A 143 1.18 -5.94 7.97
C ASP A 143 1.80 -4.66 8.59
N GLU A 144 2.84 -4.10 7.99
CA GLU A 144 3.45 -2.85 8.44
C GLU A 144 2.49 -1.66 8.31
N LYS A 145 1.68 -1.59 7.23
CA LYS A 145 0.65 -0.56 7.12
C LYS A 145 -0.44 -0.67 8.17
N ARG A 146 -0.84 -1.88 8.57
CA ARG A 146 -1.77 -2.03 9.69
C ARG A 146 -1.17 -1.48 10.99
N ALA A 147 0.12 -1.75 11.24
CA ALA A 147 0.82 -1.23 12.41
C ALA A 147 0.94 0.30 12.40
N ASP A 148 1.28 0.91 11.25
CA ASP A 148 1.34 2.37 11.10
C ASP A 148 -0.03 3.04 11.34
N ILE A 149 -1.11 2.44 10.82
CA ILE A 149 -2.49 2.92 11.03
C ILE A 149 -2.86 2.82 12.52
N GLU A 150 -2.55 1.70 13.17
CA GLU A 150 -2.83 1.50 14.60
C GLU A 150 -2.08 2.53 15.45
N TRP A 151 -0.77 2.69 15.24
CA TRP A 151 0.05 3.68 15.94
C TRP A 151 -0.48 5.11 15.74
N SER A 152 -0.89 5.46 14.52
CA SER A 152 -1.48 6.76 14.21
C SER A 152 -2.85 6.96 14.88
N ASN A 153 -3.67 5.91 14.97
CA ASN A 153 -4.97 5.95 15.63
C ASN A 153 -4.84 6.09 17.15
N GLU A 154 -3.87 5.42 17.76
CA GLU A 154 -3.53 5.61 19.18
C GLU A 154 -3.11 7.05 19.46
N TYR A 155 -2.24 7.61 18.62
CA TYR A 155 -1.86 9.02 18.71
C TYR A 155 -3.08 9.95 18.61
N LEU A 156 -3.97 9.72 17.63
CA LEU A 156 -5.21 10.50 17.49
C LEU A 156 -6.11 10.40 18.73
N HIS A 157 -6.21 9.22 19.33
CA HIS A 157 -7.01 9.01 20.53
C HIS A 157 -6.46 9.82 21.71
N GLU A 158 -5.15 9.72 21.97
CA GLU A 158 -4.49 10.46 23.04
C GLU A 158 -4.52 11.97 22.80
N ALA A 159 -4.29 12.42 21.57
CA ALA A 159 -4.36 13.84 21.23
C ALA A 159 -5.76 14.44 21.47
N ARG A 160 -6.83 13.70 21.14
CA ARG A 160 -8.22 14.12 21.39
C ARG A 160 -8.59 14.14 22.87
N LYS A 161 -8.07 13.20 23.65
CA LYS A 161 -8.29 13.16 25.11
C LYS A 161 -7.60 14.33 25.82
N ASN A 162 -6.42 14.72 25.34
CA ASN A 162 -5.62 15.81 25.88
C ASN A 162 -5.97 17.18 25.30
N ALA A 163 -6.83 17.23 24.28
CA ALA A 163 -7.38 18.49 23.80
C ALA A 163 -8.23 19.11 24.91
N PRO A 164 -7.95 20.34 25.36
CA PRO A 164 -8.82 21.01 26.32
C PRO A 164 -10.22 21.06 25.71
N PHE A 165 -11.24 20.67 26.50
CA PHE A 165 -12.63 20.89 26.14
C PHE A 165 -12.79 22.39 25.82
N ALA A 166 -12.79 22.73 24.54
CA ALA A 166 -13.15 24.05 24.08
C ALA A 166 -14.66 24.18 24.35
N MET A 167 -14.98 24.85 25.45
CA MET A 167 -16.32 25.35 25.76
C MET A 167 -16.57 26.65 25.00
#